data_AF-A0AAD4KCB3-F1
#
_entry.id   AF-A0AAD4KCB3-F1
#
_cell.length_a   1.000
_cell.length_b   1.000
_cell.length_c   1.000
_cell.angle_alpha   90.00
_cell.angle_beta   90.00
_cell.angle_gamma   90.00
#
_symmetry.space_group_name_H-M   'P 1'
#
loop_
_entity.id
_entity.type
_entity.pdbx_description
1 polymer ?
#
loop_
_entity_poly.entity_id
_entity_poly.type
_entity_poly.pdbx_seq_one_letter_code
_entity_poly.pdbx_strand_id
1 'polypeptide(L)'
;SCFHKGTYIELSTSVMRRVEDIRTEDFIQSALRSPHFELLEATVVKIDRNAVDHNINITFSYGSQHLKVNMEVTPSHPLFVYGQGWASCNPQLSLQRYALKCQQLQVGDICLSLVPKPEQPPPPPPPTSLPLPGNYAFEPRHPYQMYAEMANIVAAYTQHLIGKMRN
;
A
#
# COMPACT_ATOMS: atom_id res chain seq x y z
N SER A 1 14.72 -9.32 -3.41
CA SER A 1 13.93 -8.18 -3.92
C SER A 1 12.83 -8.73 -4.82
N CYS A 2 11.58 -8.31 -4.63
CA CYS A 2 10.40 -8.84 -5.35
C CYS A 2 10.39 -8.56 -6.87
N PHE A 3 11.35 -7.78 -7.36
CA PHE A 3 11.45 -7.39 -8.77
C PHE A 3 12.40 -8.24 -9.61
N HIS A 4 13.08 -9.22 -9.02
CA HIS A 4 13.99 -10.07 -9.79
C HIS A 4 13.20 -10.99 -10.72
N LYS A 5 13.59 -11.04 -11.99
CA LYS A 5 13.05 -12.00 -12.97
C LYS A 5 13.01 -13.41 -12.38
N GLY A 6 11.90 -14.12 -12.60
CA GLY A 6 11.66 -15.45 -12.04
C GLY A 6 11.11 -15.44 -10.61
N THR A 7 11.01 -14.28 -9.96
CA THR A 7 10.26 -14.13 -8.71
C THR A 7 8.78 -14.32 -9.00
N TYR A 8 8.12 -15.16 -8.20
CA TYR A 8 6.68 -15.30 -8.25
C TYR A 8 6.02 -14.31 -7.30
N ILE A 9 5.00 -13.63 -7.81
CA ILE A 9 4.14 -12.70 -7.10
C ILE A 9 2.79 -13.39 -6.95
N GLU A 10 2.32 -13.47 -5.71
CA GLU A 10 0.97 -13.88 -5.41
C GLU A 10 0.03 -12.69 -5.61
N LEU A 11 -0.89 -12.82 -6.55
CA LEU A 11 -1.97 -11.86 -6.74
C LEU A 11 -3.03 -12.06 -5.66
N SER A 12 -3.84 -11.04 -5.37
CA SER A 12 -4.94 -11.15 -4.39
C SER A 12 -5.99 -12.21 -4.78
N THR A 13 -5.90 -12.75 -5.99
CA THR A 13 -6.74 -13.82 -6.53
C THR A 13 -6.19 -15.22 -6.26
N SER A 14 -5.15 -15.36 -5.41
CA SER A 14 -4.38 -16.61 -5.18
C SER A 14 -3.72 -17.18 -6.44
N VAL A 15 -3.53 -16.35 -7.47
CA VAL A 15 -2.84 -16.72 -8.70
C VAL A 15 -1.38 -16.30 -8.58
N MET A 16 -0.48 -17.25 -8.83
CA MET A 16 0.95 -17.00 -8.87
C MET A 16 1.37 -16.59 -10.28
N ARG A 17 1.98 -15.42 -10.43
CA ARG A 17 2.59 -14.97 -11.69
C ARG A 17 4.06 -14.64 -11.50
N ARG A 18 4.85 -14.90 -12.54
CA ARG A 18 6.22 -14.38 -12.59
C ARG A 18 6.18 -12.88 -12.74
N VAL A 19 7.11 -12.18 -12.09
CA VAL A 19 7.16 -10.71 -12.12
C VAL A 19 7.25 -10.18 -13.55
N GLU A 20 8.03 -10.81 -14.44
CA GLU A 20 8.14 -10.42 -15.85
C GLU A 20 6.87 -10.64 -16.69
N ASP A 21 5.97 -11.51 -16.21
CA ASP A 21 4.74 -11.91 -16.88
C ASP A 21 3.51 -11.18 -16.33
N ILE A 22 3.70 -10.27 -15.38
CA ILE A 22 2.64 -9.38 -14.90
C ILE A 22 2.14 -8.50 -16.04
N ARG A 23 0.83 -8.30 -16.09
CA ARG A 23 0.09 -7.50 -17.07
C ARG A 23 -0.88 -6.57 -16.34
N THR A 24 -1.32 -5.52 -17.03
CA THR A 24 -2.35 -4.59 -16.53
C THR A 24 -3.58 -5.32 -16.01
N GLU A 25 -4.02 -6.37 -16.69
CA GLU A 25 -5.18 -7.17 -16.30
C GLU A 25 -5.03 -7.79 -14.90
N ASP A 26 -3.81 -8.13 -14.47
CA ASP A 26 -3.59 -8.72 -13.14
C ASP A 26 -3.90 -7.72 -12.02
N PHE A 27 -3.56 -6.44 -12.24
CA PHE A 27 -3.87 -5.37 -11.30
C PHE A 27 -5.37 -5.12 -11.25
N ILE A 28 -6.04 -5.05 -12.41
CA ILE A 28 -7.48 -4.85 -12.52
C ILE A 28 -8.24 -5.99 -11.82
N GLN A 29 -7.91 -7.25 -12.16
CA GLN A 29 -8.53 -8.42 -11.52
C GLN A 29 -8.25 -8.49 -10.03
N SER A 30 -7.04 -8.13 -9.59
CA SER A 30 -6.70 -8.12 -8.16
C SER A 30 -7.52 -7.12 -7.37
N ALA A 31 -7.74 -5.93 -7.92
CA ALA A 31 -8.57 -4.89 -7.31
C ALA A 31 -10.07 -5.23 -7.34
N LEU A 32 -10.55 -5.88 -8.41
CA LEU A 32 -11.95 -6.30 -8.53
C LEU A 32 -12.31 -7.44 -7.59
N ARG A 33 -11.38 -8.38 -7.36
CA ARG A 33 -11.64 -9.58 -6.54
C ARG A 33 -11.26 -9.40 -5.07
N SER A 34 -10.40 -8.44 -4.74
CA SER A 34 -10.00 -8.19 -3.35
C SER A 34 -10.88 -7.12 -2.68
N PRO A 35 -11.52 -7.44 -1.54
CA PRO A 35 -12.17 -6.42 -0.73
C PRO A 35 -11.15 -5.54 0.01
N HIS A 36 -9.88 -5.93 0.07
CA HIS A 36 -8.84 -5.22 0.83
C HIS A 36 -7.97 -4.29 -0.02
N PHE A 37 -7.98 -4.42 -1.34
CA PHE A 37 -7.13 -3.63 -2.22
C PHE A 37 -7.95 -2.92 -3.28
N GLU A 38 -7.53 -1.72 -3.66
CA GLU A 38 -8.03 -0.97 -4.82
C GLU A 38 -6.90 -0.68 -5.81
N LEU A 39 -7.28 -0.46 -7.06
CA LEU A 39 -6.37 -0.06 -8.11
C LEU A 39 -6.15 1.45 -8.02
N LEU A 40 -4.90 1.85 -7.79
CA LEU A 40 -4.47 3.24 -7.87
C LEU A 40 -3.83 3.51 -9.24
N GLU A 41 -4.39 4.50 -9.93
CA GLU A 41 -3.84 5.05 -11.17
C GLU A 41 -3.20 6.41 -10.87
N ALA A 42 -1.91 6.53 -11.18
CA ALA A 42 -1.13 7.72 -10.88
C ALA A 42 -0.35 8.16 -12.13
N THR A 43 -0.66 9.34 -12.66
CA THR A 43 0.01 9.88 -13.84
C THR A 43 1.31 10.55 -13.45
N VAL A 44 2.41 10.22 -14.13
CA VAL A 44 3.70 10.89 -13.96
C VAL A 44 3.60 12.30 -14.52
N VAL A 45 3.74 13.32 -13.67
CA VAL A 45 3.70 14.74 -14.09
C VAL A 45 5.07 15.41 -14.09
N LYS A 46 6.05 14.83 -13.37
CA LYS A 46 7.42 15.35 -13.33
C LYS A 46 8.41 14.25 -12.98
N ILE A 47 9.61 14.32 -13.55
CA ILE A 47 10.74 13.45 -13.23
C ILE A 47 11.98 14.34 -13.07
N ASP A 48 12.44 14.52 -11.83
CA ASP A 48 13.65 15.28 -11.51
C ASP A 48 14.78 14.32 -11.11
N ARG A 49 15.93 14.44 -11.78
CA ARG A 49 17.12 13.65 -11.43
C ARG A 49 17.96 14.45 -10.45
N ASN A 50 18.07 13.98 -9.21
CA ASN A 50 18.95 14.60 -8.23
C ASN A 50 20.40 14.20 -8.53
N ALA A 51 21.24 15.19 -8.84
CA ALA A 51 22.65 14.96 -9.18
C ALA A 51 23.51 14.57 -7.96
N VAL A 52 23.06 14.87 -6.74
CA VAL A 52 23.82 14.68 -5.49
C VAL A 52 23.62 13.26 -4.95
N ASP A 53 22.37 12.79 -4.86
CA ASP A 53 22.05 11.52 -4.20
C ASP A 53 21.88 10.35 -5.19
N HIS A 54 22.07 10.60 -6.49
CA HIS A 54 21.78 9.67 -7.60
C HIS A 54 20.34 9.12 -7.63
N ASN A 55 19.46 9.64 -6.78
CA ASN A 55 18.05 9.32 -6.73
C ASN A 55 17.25 10.19 -7.69
N ILE A 56 16.06 9.71 -8.01
CA ILE A 56 15.12 10.36 -8.91
C ILE A 56 13.86 10.67 -8.14
N ASN A 57 13.46 11.93 -8.16
CA ASN A 57 12.20 12.37 -7.59
C ASN A 57 11.14 12.39 -8.70
N ILE A 58 10.10 11.59 -8.53
CA ILE A 58 8.99 11.48 -9.46
C ILE A 58 7.76 12.10 -8.80
N THR A 59 7.18 13.10 -9.45
CA THR A 59 5.89 13.66 -9.03
C THR A 59 4.78 12.96 -9.79
N PHE A 60 3.81 12.43 -9.07
CA PHE A 60 2.60 11.84 -9.60
C PHE A 60 1.38 12.72 -9.33
N SER A 61 0.42 12.70 -10.25
CA SER A 61 -0.93 13.19 -10.08
C SER A 61 -1.88 11.99 -9.98
N TYR A 62 -2.74 11.93 -8.96
CA TYR A 62 -3.69 10.83 -8.78
C TYR A 62 -5.08 11.34 -8.35
N GLY A 63 -6.10 10.53 -8.62
CA GLY A 63 -7.50 10.83 -8.32
C GLY A 63 -8.09 11.97 -9.17
N SER A 64 -9.40 12.17 -9.06
CA SER A 64 -10.14 13.20 -9.80
C SER A 64 -9.78 14.64 -9.41
N GLN A 65 -9.21 14.82 -8.21
CA GLN A 65 -8.77 16.12 -7.70
C GLN A 65 -7.33 16.47 -8.10
N HIS A 66 -6.66 15.64 -8.92
CA HIS A 66 -5.26 15.84 -9.34
C HIS A 66 -4.31 16.08 -8.16
N LEU A 67 -4.49 15.30 -7.08
CA LEU A 67 -3.62 15.37 -5.92
C LEU A 67 -2.20 14.99 -6.32
N LYS A 68 -1.22 15.72 -5.80
CA LYS A 68 0.19 15.50 -6.13
C LYS A 68 0.92 14.77 -5.01
N VAL A 69 1.68 13.74 -5.37
CA VAL A 69 2.58 13.04 -4.46
C VAL A 69 3.96 12.94 -5.09
N ASN A 70 5.00 13.10 -4.27
CA ASN A 70 6.38 12.92 -4.70
C ASN A 70 6.90 11.57 -4.19
N MET A 71 7.64 10.87 -5.04
CA MET A 71 8.28 9.61 -4.70
C MET A 71 9.75 9.68 -5.08
N GLU A 72 10.62 9.42 -4.11
CA GLU A 72 12.06 9.34 -4.36
C GLU A 72 12.46 7.88 -4.56
N VAL A 73 13.08 7.58 -5.71
CA VAL A 73 13.45 6.21 -6.10
C VAL A 73 14.84 6.15 -6.71
N THR A 74 15.46 4.98 -6.67
CA THR A 74 16.68 4.73 -7.45
C THR A 74 16.37 4.72 -8.95
N PRO A 75 17.33 5.04 -9.84
CA PRO A 75 17.10 5.03 -11.29
C PRO A 75 16.66 3.67 -11.85
N SER A 76 17.04 2.57 -11.18
CA SER A 76 16.67 1.21 -11.56
C SER A 76 15.29 0.78 -11.06
N HIS A 77 14.63 1.58 -10.21
CA HIS A 77 13.39 1.14 -9.57
C HIS A 77 12.29 0.91 -10.61
N PRO A 78 11.71 -0.31 -10.69
CA PRO A 78 10.66 -0.61 -11.64
C PRO A 78 9.31 -0.05 -11.15
N LEU A 79 8.57 0.54 -12.07
CA LEU A 79 7.18 0.98 -11.93
C LEU A 79 6.37 0.27 -13.01
N PHE A 80 5.11 -0.06 -12.72
CA PHE A 80 4.25 -0.69 -13.72
C PHE A 80 3.39 0.35 -14.43
N VAL A 81 3.55 0.50 -15.74
CA VAL A 81 2.84 1.50 -16.56
C VAL A 81 1.73 0.83 -17.36
N TYR A 82 0.54 1.42 -17.31
CA TYR A 82 -0.64 0.98 -18.04
C TYR A 82 -0.34 0.84 -19.54
N GLY A 83 -0.63 -0.33 -20.11
CA GLY A 83 -0.42 -0.60 -21.55
C GLY A 83 1.04 -0.84 -21.97
N GLN A 84 2.03 -0.50 -21.14
CA GLN A 84 3.46 -0.65 -21.45
C GLN A 84 4.14 -1.77 -20.66
N GLY A 85 3.68 -2.05 -19.43
CA GLY A 85 4.31 -3.01 -18.52
C GLY A 85 5.35 -2.35 -17.63
N TRP A 86 6.42 -3.07 -17.29
CA TRP A 86 7.47 -2.53 -16.44
C TRP A 86 8.21 -1.38 -17.12
N ALA A 87 8.38 -0.27 -16.40
CA ALA A 87 9.14 0.90 -16.81
C ALA A 87 10.05 1.38 -15.67
N SER A 88 11.15 2.04 -16.01
CA SER A 88 12.03 2.67 -15.02
C SER A 88 12.72 3.88 -15.63
N CYS A 89 13.31 4.72 -14.78
CA CYS A 89 14.04 5.88 -15.26
C CYS A 89 15.39 5.53 -15.90
N ASN A 90 15.94 4.34 -15.64
CA ASN A 90 17.11 3.78 -16.30
C ASN A 90 16.89 2.27 -16.59
N PRO A 91 16.30 1.94 -17.75
CA PRO A 91 15.97 0.56 -18.13
C PRO A 91 17.16 -0.38 -18.16
N GLN A 92 18.33 0.12 -18.57
CA GLN A 92 19.56 -0.68 -18.63
C GLN A 92 20.01 -1.10 -17.23
N LEU A 93 19.93 -0.18 -16.26
CA LEU A 93 20.28 -0.49 -14.87
C LEU A 93 19.25 -1.44 -14.24
N SER A 94 17.96 -1.30 -14.55
CA SER A 94 16.93 -2.26 -14.11
C SER A 94 17.18 -3.66 -14.66
N LEU A 95 17.57 -3.78 -15.94
CA LEU A 95 17.92 -5.06 -16.55
C LEU A 95 19.14 -5.68 -15.85
N GLN A 96 20.18 -4.90 -15.58
CA GLN A 96 21.38 -5.41 -14.89
C GLN A 96 21.09 -5.82 -13.44
N ARG A 97 20.28 -5.04 -12.72
CA ARG A 97 20.02 -5.26 -11.30
C ARG A 97 18.97 -6.33 -11.02
N TYR A 98 17.96 -6.44 -11.88
CA TYR A 98 16.78 -7.30 -11.64
C TYR A 98 16.56 -8.35 -12.72
N ALA A 99 17.37 -8.37 -13.80
CA ALA A 99 17.11 -9.15 -15.01
C ALA A 99 15.72 -8.89 -15.63
N LEU A 100 15.11 -7.75 -15.30
CA LEU A 100 13.77 -7.37 -15.71
C LEU A 100 13.84 -6.37 -16.87
N LYS A 101 13.21 -6.70 -17.99
CA LYS A 101 13.09 -5.77 -19.13
C LYS A 101 12.12 -4.66 -18.74
N CYS A 102 12.62 -3.43 -18.73
CA CYS A 102 11.83 -2.23 -18.46
C CYS A 102 11.79 -1.35 -19.71
N GLN A 103 10.72 -0.59 -19.89
CA GLN A 103 10.64 0.55 -20.80
C GLN A 103 11.17 1.81 -20.11
N GLN A 104 11.49 2.84 -20.89
CA GLN A 104 11.88 4.14 -20.34
C GLN A 104 10.63 4.85 -19.81
N LEU A 105 10.60 5.15 -18.50
CA LEU A 105 9.54 5.96 -17.88
C LEU A 105 9.57 7.39 -18.40
N GLN A 106 8.39 7.95 -18.71
CA GLN A 106 8.19 9.29 -19.25
C GLN A 106 7.09 10.05 -18.50
N VAL A 107 7.11 11.38 -18.64
CA VAL A 107 6.00 12.23 -18.19
C VAL A 107 4.77 11.94 -19.06
N GLY A 108 3.62 11.78 -18.43
CA GLY A 108 2.37 11.35 -19.06
C GLY A 108 2.09 9.85 -18.91
N ASP A 109 3.07 9.04 -18.50
CA ASP A 109 2.83 7.62 -18.21
C ASP A 109 1.87 7.46 -17.02
N ILE A 110 0.95 6.50 -17.13
CA ILE A 110 0.00 6.16 -16.06
C ILE A 110 0.53 4.93 -15.32
N CYS A 111 1.06 5.14 -14.11
CA CYS A 111 1.52 4.07 -13.25
C CYS A 111 0.36 3.41 -12.50
N LEU A 112 0.39 2.09 -12.40
CA LEU A 112 -0.58 1.26 -11.70
C LEU A 112 0.03 0.71 -10.41
N SER A 113 -0.75 0.74 -9.33
CA SER A 113 -0.40 0.11 -8.07
C SER A 113 -1.65 -0.45 -7.38
N LEU A 114 -1.48 -1.45 -6.51
CA LEU A 114 -2.52 -1.89 -5.60
C LEU A 114 -2.27 -1.24 -4.24
N VAL A 115 -3.25 -0.49 -3.75
CA VAL A 115 -3.19 0.13 -2.42
C VAL A 115 -4.24 -0.50 -1.51
N PRO A 116 -3.94 -0.67 -0.20
CA PRO A 116 -4.94 -1.14 0.75
C PRO A 116 -6.12 -0.16 0.81
N LYS A 117 -7.35 -0.68 0.72
CA LYS A 117 -8.55 0.11 1.03
C LYS A 117 -8.54 0.41 2.53
N PRO A 118 -8.92 1.63 2.96
CA PRO A 118 -9.17 1.87 4.37
C PRO A 118 -10.27 0.92 4.84
N GLU A 119 -9.97 0.06 5.82
CA GLU A 119 -10.97 -0.81 6.43
C GLU A 119 -12.11 0.07 6.95
N GLN A 120 -13.30 -0.12 6.38
CA GLN A 120 -14.49 0.49 6.93
C GLN A 120 -14.68 -0.11 8.34
N PRO A 121 -14.76 0.69 9.41
CA PRO A 121 -15.04 0.15 10.74
C PRO A 121 -16.31 -0.69 10.65
N PRO A 122 -16.37 -1.85 11.34
CA PRO A 122 -17.51 -2.75 11.23
C PRO A 122 -18.80 -1.97 11.47
N PRO A 123 -19.87 -2.21 10.69
CA PRO A 123 -21.14 -1.52 10.89
C PRO A 123 -21.56 -1.70 12.36
N PRO A 124 -22.06 -0.65 13.03
CA PRO A 124 -22.56 -0.79 14.38
C PRO A 124 -23.59 -1.92 14.40
N PRO A 125 -23.58 -2.81 15.42
CA PRO A 125 -24.54 -3.89 15.50
C PRO A 125 -25.96 -3.31 15.45
N PRO A 126 -26.92 -3.96 14.76
CA PRO A 126 -28.30 -3.49 14.73
C PRO A 126 -28.82 -3.31 16.16
N PRO A 127 -29.64 -2.28 16.45
CA PRO A 127 -30.17 -2.08 17.79
C PRO A 127 -31.04 -3.29 18.15
N THR A 128 -30.52 -4.16 19.00
CA THR A 128 -31.24 -5.30 19.54
C THR A 128 -32.42 -4.77 20.34
N SER A 129 -33.64 -5.15 19.94
CA SER A 129 -34.87 -4.82 20.67
C SER A 129 -34.74 -5.23 22.14
N LEU A 130 -34.81 -4.25 23.03
CA LEU A 130 -34.68 -4.37 24.48
C LEU A 130 -35.71 -5.36 25.07
N PRO A 131 -35.31 -6.31 25.94
CA PRO A 131 -36.22 -6.91 26.91
C PRO A 131 -36.32 -6.02 28.16
N LEU A 132 -37.52 -5.98 28.74
CA LEU A 132 -37.95 -5.21 29.92
C LEU A 132 -37.12 -5.51 31.21
N PRO A 133 -37.16 -4.61 32.23
CA PRO A 133 -36.18 -4.59 33.31
C PRO A 133 -36.51 -5.57 34.44
N GLY A 134 -35.49 -6.22 34.99
CA GLY A 134 -35.63 -7.04 36.19
C GLY A 134 -34.31 -7.53 36.78
N ASN A 135 -33.88 -6.84 37.84
CA ASN A 135 -32.95 -7.23 38.92
C ASN A 135 -31.46 -7.53 38.65
N TYR A 136 -30.65 -6.72 39.35
CA TYR A 136 -29.20 -6.74 39.44
C TYR A 136 -28.59 -8.03 40.02
N ALA A 137 -27.32 -8.20 39.62
CA ALA A 137 -26.18 -8.69 40.42
C ALA A 137 -25.70 -10.11 40.12
N PHE A 138 -24.91 -10.22 39.05
CA PHE A 138 -23.58 -10.83 39.04
C PHE A 138 -22.92 -10.39 37.72
N GLU A 139 -22.04 -9.37 37.75
CA GLU A 139 -21.27 -8.92 36.59
C GLU A 139 -20.17 -9.95 36.27
N PRO A 140 -20.20 -10.66 35.13
CA PRO A 140 -19.01 -11.27 34.59
C PRO A 140 -18.21 -10.15 33.91
N ARG A 141 -16.97 -9.91 34.38
CA ARG A 141 -16.08 -8.83 33.92
C ARG A 141 -16.28 -8.49 32.45
N HIS A 142 -16.77 -7.27 32.22
CA HIS A 142 -17.12 -6.79 30.90
C HIS A 142 -15.88 -6.82 30.00
N PRO A 143 -15.97 -7.34 28.76
CA PRO A 143 -14.83 -7.38 27.83
C PRO A 143 -14.26 -5.98 27.52
N TYR A 144 -15.04 -4.92 27.76
CA TYR A 144 -14.57 -3.54 27.72
C TYR A 144 -13.49 -3.20 28.76
N GLN A 145 -13.49 -3.87 29.92
CA GLN A 145 -12.48 -3.67 30.95
C GLN A 145 -11.12 -4.21 30.49
N MET A 146 -11.09 -5.33 29.76
CA MET A 146 -9.88 -5.83 29.10
C MET A 146 -9.34 -4.85 28.06
N TYR A 147 -10.21 -4.26 27.23
CA TYR A 147 -9.77 -3.25 26.26
C TYR A 147 -9.24 -1.97 26.93
N ALA A 148 -9.88 -1.54 28.03
CA ALA A 148 -9.42 -0.39 28.81
C ALA A 148 -8.05 -0.66 29.49
N GLU A 149 -7.83 -1.87 30.01
CA GLU A 149 -6.53 -2.28 30.57
C GLU A 149 -5.45 -2.37 29.49
N MET A 150 -5.75 -2.95 28.32
CA MET A 150 -4.82 -3.00 27.19
C MET A 150 -4.44 -1.59 26.70
N ALA A 151 -5.42 -0.68 26.64
CA ALA A 151 -5.16 0.72 26.30
C ALA A 151 -4.23 1.41 27.31
N ASN A 152 -4.40 1.15 28.61
CA ASN A 152 -3.51 1.66 29.66
C ASN A 152 -2.08 1.10 29.56
N ILE A 153 -1.93 -0.19 29.23
CA ILE A 153 -0.62 -0.84 29.02
C ILE A 153 0.10 -0.24 27.81
N VAL A 154 -0.62 -0.07 26.69
CA VAL A 154 -0.08 0.53 25.46
C VAL A 154 0.31 2.00 25.69
N ALA A 155 -0.49 2.75 26.44
CA ALA A 155 -0.16 4.12 26.83
C ALA A 155 1.10 4.19 27.71
N ALA A 156 1.23 3.31 28.71
CA ALA A 156 2.40 3.27 29.59
C ALA A 156 3.70 2.90 28.85
N TYR A 157 3.64 1.95 27.91
CA TYR A 157 4.77 1.58 27.06
C TYR A 157 5.20 2.73 26.15
N THR A 158 4.24 3.43 25.55
CA THR A 158 4.49 4.60 24.69
C THR A 158 5.18 5.72 25.47
N GLN A 159 4.72 6.01 26.71
CA GLN A 159 5.37 7.00 27.58
C GLN A 159 6.78 6.59 27.99
N HIS A 160 7.03 5.29 28.24
CA HIS A 160 8.37 4.77 28.54
C HIS A 160 9.34 4.93 27.36
N LEU A 161 8.89 4.67 26.13
CA LEU A 161 9.70 4.85 24.92
C LEU A 161 10.02 6.32 24.66
N ILE A 162 9.07 7.23 24.89
CA ILE A 162 9.28 8.68 24.75
C ILE A 162 10.27 9.20 25.80
N GLY A 163 10.20 8.71 27.04
CA GLY A 163 11.16 9.05 28.09
C GLY A 163 12.59 8.59 27.80
N LYS A 164 12.74 7.48 27.08
CA LYS A 164 14.05 6.92 26.68
C LYS A 164 14.72 7.66 25.52
N MET A 165 14.01 8.50 24.80
CA MET A 165 14.56 9.31 23.69
C MET A 165 14.85 10.77 24.07
N ARG A 166 14.69 11.12 25.35
CA ARG A 166 14.86 12.50 25.85
C ARG A 166 16.07 12.69 26.76
N ASN A 167 17.07 11.80 26.67
CA ASN A 167 18.35 11.89 27.39
C ASN A 167 19.53 11.70 26.45
#